data_AF-A0A842L436-F1
#
_entry.id   AF-A0A842L436-F1
#
_cell.length_a   1.000
_cell.length_b   1.000
_cell.length_c   1.000
_cell.angle_alpha   90.00
_cell.angle_beta   90.00
_cell.angle_gamma   90.00
#
_symmetry.space_group_name_H-M   'P 1'
#
loop_
_entity.id
_entity.type
_entity.pdbx_description
1 polymer ?
#
loop_
_entity_poly.entity_id
_entity_poly.type
_entity_poly.pdbx_seq_one_letter_code
_entity_poly.pdbx_strand_id
1 'polypeptide(L)' 'MEKKEIKLKVAEALSQSDVGRGIARLDPQAMEELGIKDGDIIEIEGKKLTAATAASSQSDIGLGI' A
#
# COMPACT_ATOMS: atom_id res chain seq x y z
N MET A 1 13.73 -5.90 -16.97
CA MET A 1 12.33 -5.59 -16.59
C MET A 1 12.40 -4.45 -15.60
N GLU A 2 11.89 -3.28 -15.94
CA GLU A 2 11.81 -2.16 -14.99
C GLU A 2 10.81 -2.52 -13.90
N LYS A 3 11.23 -2.41 -12.63
CA LYS A 3 10.33 -2.53 -11.49
C LYS A 3 9.63 -1.18 -11.33
N LYS A 4 8.30 -1.15 -11.39
CA LYS A 4 7.53 0.03 -11.03
C LYS A 4 7.55 0.19 -9.51
N GLU A 5 8.07 1.31 -9.04
CA GLU A 5 8.12 1.66 -7.61
C GLU A 5 7.58 3.07 -7.40
N ILE A 6 6.98 3.31 -6.24
CA ILE A 6 6.51 4.62 -5.79
C ILE A 6 6.95 4.85 -4.34
N LYS A 7 7.07 6.11 -3.94
CA LYS A 7 7.39 6.48 -2.55
C LYS A 7 6.15 7.06 -1.90
N LEU A 8 5.66 6.37 -0.88
CA LEU A 8 4.53 6.79 -0.05
C LEU A 8 4.98 6.97 1.39
N LYS A 9 4.20 7.72 2.17
CA LYS A 9 4.47 7.94 3.58
C LYS A 9 3.64 6.96 4.42
N VAL A 10 4.29 6.18 5.27
CA VAL A 10 3.59 5.24 6.15
C VAL A 10 2.77 6.00 7.20
N ALA A 11 1.47 5.68 7.27
CA ALA A 11 0.53 6.13 8.29
C ALA A 11 0.02 4.97 9.15
N GLU A 12 -0.58 5.28 10.29
CA GLU A 12 -1.23 4.27 11.13
C GLU A 12 -2.47 3.71 10.45
N ALA A 13 -2.74 2.42 10.65
CA ALA A 13 -3.94 1.79 10.12
C ALA A 13 -5.19 2.45 10.70
N LEU A 14 -6.08 2.91 9.81
CA LEU A 14 -7.34 3.57 10.20
C LEU A 14 -8.27 2.63 10.98
N SER A 15 -8.26 1.34 10.65
CA SER A 15 -9.05 0.33 11.34
C SER A 15 -8.17 -0.59 12.16
N GLN A 16 -8.51 -0.75 13.45
CA GLN A 16 -7.87 -1.74 14.33
C GLN A 16 -7.98 -3.17 13.76
N SER A 17 -8.99 -3.44 12.94
CA SER A 17 -9.19 -4.73 12.28
C SER A 17 -8.15 -5.06 11.20
N ASP A 18 -7.42 -4.06 10.69
CA ASP A 18 -6.38 -4.24 9.68
C ASP A 18 -4.99 -4.47 10.32
N VAL A 19 -4.85 -4.17 11.62
CA VAL A 19 -3.60 -4.33 12.36
C VAL A 19 -3.22 -5.81 12.47
N GLY A 20 -1.97 -6.13 12.10
CA GLY A 20 -1.41 -7.49 12.20
C GLY A 20 -1.84 -8.46 11.09
N ARG A 21 -2.63 -8.01 10.10
CA ARG A 21 -3.08 -8.86 8.99
C ARG A 21 -2.17 -8.84 7.75
N GLY A 22 -1.14 -7.98 7.76
CA GLY A 22 -0.26 -7.82 6.61
C GLY A 22 -0.98 -7.16 5.42
N ILE A 23 -1.95 -6.28 5.67
CA ILE A 23 -2.67 -5.54 4.64
C ILE A 23 -2.08 -4.14 4.56
N ALA A 24 -1.71 -3.72 3.35
CA ALA A 24 -1.28 -2.36 3.05
C ALA A 24 -2.41 -1.63 2.33
N ARG A 25 -2.99 -0.64 3.00
CA ARG A 25 -3.98 0.24 2.41
C ARG A 25 -3.29 1.34 1.61
N LEU A 26 -3.69 1.49 0.35
CA LEU A 26 -3.08 2.42 -0.59
C LEU A 26 -4.15 3.28 -1.26
N ASP A 27 -3.77 4.51 -1.64
CA ASP A 27 -4.56 5.36 -2.52
C ASP A 27 -4.83 4.62 -3.85
N PRO A 28 -6.09 4.52 -4.31
CA PRO A 28 -6.43 3.95 -5.61
C PRO A 28 -5.61 4.51 -6.77
N GLN A 29 -5.23 5.80 -6.72
CA GLN A 29 -4.42 6.43 -7.75
C GLN A 29 -2.98 5.88 -7.74
N ALA A 30 -2.39 5.69 -6.56
CA ALA A 30 -1.09 5.05 -6.40
C ALA A 30 -1.10 3.58 -6.89
N MET A 31 -2.19 2.86 -6.64
CA MET A 31 -2.38 1.51 -7.16
C MET A 31 -2.47 1.47 -8.69
N GLU A 32 -3.16 2.44 -9.30
CA GLU A 32 -3.27 2.56 -10.76
C GLU A 32 -1.92 2.88 -11.42
N GLU A 33 -1.12 3.77 -10.83
CA GLU A 33 0.24 4.09 -11.30
C GLU A 33 1.16 2.85 -11.30
N LEU A 34 1.10 2.07 -10.20
CA LEU A 34 1.79 0.79 -10.05
C LEU A 34 1.19 -0.31 -10.95
N GLY A 35 -0.09 -0.20 -11.33
CA GLY A 35 -0.82 -1.20 -12.10
C GLY A 35 -1.20 -2.44 -11.28
N ILE A 36 -1.40 -2.29 -9.97
CA ILE A 36 -1.76 -3.36 -9.03
C ILE A 36 -3.25 -3.31 -8.67
N LYS A 37 -3.78 -4.42 -8.16
CA LYS A 37 -5.17 -4.57 -7.74
C LYS A 37 -5.28 -5.04 -6.30
N ASP A 38 -6.49 -4.95 -5.76
CA ASP A 38 -6.82 -5.51 -4.46
C ASP A 38 -6.51 -7.01 -4.42
N GLY A 39 -5.75 -7.43 -3.42
CA GLY A 39 -5.32 -8.83 -3.26
C GLY A 39 -3.94 -9.13 -3.83
N ASP A 40 -3.34 -8.24 -4.61
CA ASP A 40 -1.96 -8.41 -5.08
C ASP A 40 -0.97 -8.29 -3.92
N ILE A 41 0.10 -9.07 -3.97
CA ILE A 41 1.19 -8.98 -3.00
C ILE A 41 2.19 -7.94 -3.50
N ILE A 42 2.46 -6.95 -2.65
CA ILE A 42 3.43 -5.89 -2.90
C ILE A 42 4.65 -6.05 -1.99
N GLU A 43 5.80 -5.64 -2.52
CA GLU A 43 7.04 -5.48 -1.76
C GLU A 43 7.11 -4.05 -1.22
N ILE A 44 7.42 -3.91 0.06
CA ILE A 44 7.58 -2.63 0.75
C ILE A 44 9.01 -2.55 1.26
N GLU A 45 9.76 -1.59 0.74
CA GLU A 45 11.11 -1.29 1.17
C GLU A 45 11.13 -0.07 2.09
N GLY A 46 11.44 -0.31 3.37
CA GLY A 46 11.64 0.74 4.36
C GLY A 46 12.97 0.54 5.10
N LYS A 47 12.94 0.55 6.44
CA LYS A 47 14.10 0.14 7.25
C LYS A 47 14.45 -1.35 7.07
N LYS A 48 13.45 -2.15 6.70
CA LYS A 48 13.55 -3.56 6.38
C LYS A 48 12.69 -3.82 5.15
N LEU A 49 13.04 -4.86 4.41
CA LEU A 49 12.21 -5.37 3.32
C LEU A 49 11.07 -6.21 3.91
N THR A 50 9.84 -5.94 3.50
CA THR A 50 8.66 -6.70 3.91
C THR A 50 7.68 -6.82 2.74
N ALA A 51 6.73 -7.75 2.84
CA ALA A 51 5.64 -7.89 1.89
C ALA A 51 4.28 -7.70 2.57
N ALA A 52 3.29 -7.23 1.82
CA ALA A 52 1.92 -7.06 2.28
C ALA A 52 0.94 -7.27 1.13
N THR A 53 -0.33 -7.50 1.46
CA THR A 53 -1.42 -7.53 0.48
C THR A 53 -1.95 -6.13 0.26
N ALA A 54 -1.96 -5.67 -1.00
CA ALA A 54 -2.52 -4.40 -1.37
C ALA A 54 -4.05 -4.40 -1.24
N ALA A 55 -4.59 -3.33 -0.66
CA ALA A 55 -6.02 -3.07 -0.60
C ALA A 55 -6.28 -1.58 -0.82
N SER A 56 -7.27 -1.27 -1.64
CA SER A 56 -7.70 0.08 -1.93
C SER A 56 -8.28 0.74 -0.67
N SER A 57 -7.97 2.02 -0.50
CA SER A 57 -8.50 2.83 0.58
C SER A 57 -9.07 4.13 0.05
N GLN A 58 -10.39 4.28 0.16
CA GLN A 58 -11.06 5.53 -0.19
C GLN A 58 -10.79 6.65 0.82
N SER A 59 -10.32 6.29 2.02
CA SER A 59 -10.02 7.26 3.09
C SER A 59 -8.66 7.92 2.95
N ASP A 60 -7.77 7.37 2.12
CA ASP A 60 -6.39 7.84 1.94
C ASP A 60 -6.20 8.69 0.67
N ILE A 61 -7.28 8.95 -0.07
CA ILE A 61 -7.27 9.72 -1.33
C ILE A 61 -6.68 11.12 -1.11
N GLY A 62 -5.57 11.41 -1.78
CA GLY A 62 -4.93 12.74 -1.79
C GLY A 62 -4.11 13.07 -0.54
N LEU A 63 -3.90 12.12 0.37
CA LEU A 63 -3.07 12.31 1.57
C LEU A 63 -1.59 11.93 1.36
N GLY A 64 -1.27 11.24 0.26
CA GLY A 64 0.10 10.79 -0.04
C GLY A 64 0.61 9.74 0.94
N ILE A 65 -0.31 8.97 1.54
CA ILE A 65 -0.07 7.89 2.50
C ILE A 65 -0.65 6.58 1.98
#